data_AF-A0A9W7FXP8-F1
#
_entry.id   AF-A0A9W7FXP8-F1
#
_cell.length_a   1.000
_cell.length_b   1.000
_cell.length_c   1.000
_cell.angle_alpha   90.00
_cell.angle_beta   90.00
_cell.angle_gamma   90.00
#
_symmetry.space_group_name_H-M   'P 1'
#
loop_
_entity.id
_entity.type
_entity.pdbx_description
1 polymer ?
#
loop_
_entity_poly.entity_id
_entity_poly.type
_entity_poly.pdbx_seq_one_letter_code
_entity_poly.pdbx_strand_id
1 'polypeptide(L)'
;MRSHALATSAIDAIGNTPLVKLGNILPNLGLPSTTKLFAKLDNLSVGGSKKDRVAKQMVLDGYDSGELVSGQPIIELTSGNTGTGLAIVCAALNHPFIAVMSSGNSVERARQMRALGSEVVVVPQAPGSVNGQVSGEDLKLVEAVTKNLVDGFVSVSDEEAVNTARLLAKKEGIFGGFSAGANLTAAVKLIREGKVEAEEGVAFMVCDTGLKYLSTDLYL
;
A
#
# COMPACT_ATOMS: atom_id res chain seq x y z
N MET A 1 -16.06 -1.56 -24.72
CA MET A 1 -14.83 -1.87 -23.95
C MET A 1 -13.97 -0.62 -23.93
N ARG A 2 -13.43 -0.20 -22.78
CA ARG A 2 -12.43 0.88 -22.76
C ARG A 2 -11.19 0.34 -23.51
N SER A 3 -10.80 0.98 -24.61
CA SER A 3 -9.59 0.60 -25.34
C SER A 3 -8.38 1.01 -24.52
N HIS A 4 -7.88 0.11 -23.69
CA HIS A 4 -6.55 0.27 -23.12
C HIS A 4 -5.52 -0.06 -24.20
N ALA A 5 -4.51 0.80 -24.36
CA ALA A 5 -3.35 0.48 -25.17
C ALA A 5 -2.74 -0.86 -24.69
N LEU A 6 -2.21 -1.65 -25.62
CA LEU A 6 -1.51 -2.88 -25.29
C LEU A 6 -0.29 -2.55 -24.43
N ALA A 7 -0.23 -3.09 -23.20
CA ALA A 7 0.95 -2.99 -22.36
C ALA A 7 2.08 -3.85 -22.97
N THR A 8 3.28 -3.27 -23.12
CA THR A 8 4.44 -3.94 -23.73
C THR A 8 5.41 -4.54 -22.71
N SER A 9 5.30 -4.10 -21.46
CA SER A 9 6.02 -4.64 -20.30
C SER A 9 5.10 -4.67 -19.08
N ALA A 10 5.46 -5.48 -18.07
CA ALA A 10 4.79 -5.49 -16.79
C ALA A 10 4.76 -4.09 -16.15
N ILE A 11 5.82 -3.29 -16.30
CA ILE A 11 5.85 -1.93 -15.74
C ILE A 11 4.88 -0.96 -16.41
N ASP A 12 4.42 -1.24 -17.64
CA ASP A 12 3.41 -0.43 -18.33
C ASP A 12 2.02 -0.62 -17.72
N ALA A 13 1.78 -1.78 -17.09
CA ALA A 13 0.56 -2.08 -16.36
C ALA A 13 0.56 -1.48 -14.93
N ILE A 14 1.67 -0.91 -14.47
CA ILE A 14 1.72 -0.20 -13.18
C ILE A 14 1.02 1.16 -13.33
N GLY A 15 0.00 1.38 -12.50
CA GLY A 15 -0.80 2.59 -12.50
C GLY A 15 -2.16 2.39 -13.18
N ASN A 16 -2.83 3.50 -13.52
CA ASN A 16 -4.16 3.49 -14.14
C ASN A 16 -5.22 2.57 -13.48
N THR A 17 -5.04 2.32 -12.18
CA THR A 17 -5.92 1.45 -11.40
C THR A 17 -7.35 2.00 -11.31
N PRO A 18 -8.38 1.15 -11.21
CA PRO A 18 -9.76 1.61 -11.15
C PRO A 18 -10.06 2.52 -9.95
N LEU A 19 -10.97 3.48 -10.15
CA LEU A 19 -11.71 4.15 -9.09
C LEU A 19 -13.13 3.58 -9.09
N VAL A 20 -13.56 2.98 -7.98
CA VAL A 20 -14.83 2.26 -7.89
C VAL A 20 -15.74 2.96 -6.88
N LYS A 21 -16.97 3.30 -7.29
CA LYS A 21 -17.99 3.82 -6.36
C LYS A 21 -18.49 2.69 -5.47
N LEU A 22 -18.51 2.92 -4.16
CA LEU A 22 -19.06 1.99 -3.18
C LEU A 22 -20.55 2.28 -2.93
N GLY A 23 -21.31 1.25 -2.61
CA GLY A 23 -22.76 1.36 -2.43
C GLY A 23 -23.33 0.32 -1.48
N ASN A 24 -22.92 -0.94 -1.64
CA ASN A 24 -23.41 -2.05 -0.82
C ASN A 24 -22.97 -1.94 0.64
N ILE A 25 -21.82 -1.30 0.90
CA ILE A 25 -21.27 -1.12 2.25
C ILE A 25 -21.92 0.04 3.02
N LEU A 26 -22.54 1.01 2.34
CA LEU A 26 -23.03 2.25 2.96
C LEU A 26 -24.00 2.01 4.13
N PRO A 27 -24.99 1.09 4.05
CA PRO A 27 -25.87 0.80 5.18
C PRO A 27 -25.11 0.25 6.40
N ASN A 28 -24.07 -0.56 6.16
CA ASN A 28 -23.23 -1.10 7.23
C ASN A 28 -22.33 -0.05 7.88
N LEU A 29 -22.02 1.03 7.16
CA LEU A 29 -21.31 2.19 7.67
C LEU A 29 -22.24 3.25 8.26
N GLY A 30 -23.56 3.02 8.26
CA GLY A 30 -24.55 4.02 8.71
C GLY A 30 -24.50 5.31 7.90
N LEU A 31 -24.14 5.22 6.62
CA LEU A 31 -24.06 6.37 5.72
C LEU A 31 -25.29 6.40 4.80
N PRO A 32 -25.82 7.60 4.44
CA PRO A 32 -26.93 7.74 3.51
C PRO A 32 -26.60 7.13 2.14
N SER A 33 -27.60 6.62 1.43
CA SER A 33 -27.45 6.09 0.06
C SER A 33 -27.04 7.14 -0.96
N THR A 34 -27.21 8.44 -0.64
CA THR A 34 -26.74 9.58 -1.44
C THR A 34 -25.23 9.79 -1.35
N THR A 35 -24.56 9.17 -0.37
CA THR A 35 -23.10 9.30 -0.17
C THR A 35 -22.33 8.85 -1.42
N LYS A 36 -21.45 9.71 -1.91
CA LYS A 36 -20.52 9.41 -3.01
C LYS A 36 -19.17 8.97 -2.44
N LEU A 37 -19.05 7.69 -2.10
CA LEU A 37 -17.81 7.10 -1.59
C LEU A 37 -17.10 6.30 -2.69
N PHE A 38 -15.78 6.46 -2.83
CA PHE A 38 -15.00 5.81 -3.87
C PHE A 38 -13.74 5.13 -3.33
N ALA A 39 -13.44 3.94 -3.82
CA ALA A 39 -12.21 3.20 -3.54
C ALA A 39 -11.26 3.28 -4.74
N LYS A 40 -10.05 3.81 -4.53
CA LYS A 40 -8.96 3.77 -5.51
C LYS A 40 -8.16 2.47 -5.33
N LEU A 41 -8.29 1.55 -6.29
CA LEU A 41 -7.87 0.16 -6.17
C LEU A 41 -6.38 -0.06 -6.52
N ASP A 42 -5.47 0.57 -5.78
CA ASP A 42 -4.03 0.36 -6.00
C ASP A 42 -3.53 -1.03 -5.56
N ASN A 43 -4.35 -1.79 -4.85
CA ASN A 43 -4.14 -3.23 -4.63
C ASN A 43 -4.19 -4.07 -5.92
N LEU A 44 -4.67 -3.52 -7.03
CA LEU A 44 -4.71 -4.17 -8.34
C LEU A 44 -3.50 -3.82 -9.23
N SER A 45 -2.51 -3.09 -8.70
CA SER A 45 -1.24 -2.91 -9.39
C SER A 45 -0.50 -4.26 -9.54
N VAL A 46 0.50 -4.35 -10.40
CA VAL A 46 1.20 -5.60 -10.77
C VAL A 46 1.75 -6.37 -9.57
N GLY A 47 2.37 -5.66 -8.61
CA GLY A 47 2.87 -6.19 -7.34
C GLY A 47 1.84 -6.21 -6.22
N GLY A 48 0.59 -5.91 -6.54
CA GLY A 48 -0.53 -5.86 -5.62
C GLY A 48 -0.44 -4.71 -4.64
N SER A 49 0.25 -3.60 -4.97
CA SER A 49 0.31 -2.43 -4.09
C SER A 49 0.60 -1.10 -4.80
N LYS A 50 0.22 0.01 -4.17
CA LYS A 50 0.54 1.37 -4.65
C LYS A 50 2.04 1.64 -4.76
N LYS A 51 2.89 0.88 -4.05
CA LYS A 51 4.34 1.10 -4.03
C LYS A 51 5.03 0.73 -5.34
N ASP A 52 4.37 -0.04 -6.19
CA ASP A 52 4.86 -0.30 -7.55
C ASP A 52 5.03 1.01 -8.34
N ARG A 53 4.17 2.02 -8.09
CA ARG A 53 4.23 3.33 -8.73
C ARG A 53 5.53 4.06 -8.43
N VAL A 54 5.87 4.17 -7.14
CA VAL A 54 7.09 4.87 -6.71
C VAL A 54 8.34 4.09 -7.08
N ALA A 55 8.30 2.75 -6.99
CA ALA A 55 9.39 1.90 -7.44
C ALA A 55 9.68 2.09 -8.95
N LYS A 56 8.63 2.10 -9.78
CA LYS A 56 8.76 2.38 -11.21
C LYS A 56 9.38 3.76 -11.43
N GLN A 57 8.84 4.78 -10.77
CA GLN A 57 9.29 6.15 -11.01
C GLN A 57 10.75 6.36 -10.56
N MET A 58 11.14 5.87 -9.38
CA MET A 58 12.53 5.97 -8.90
C MET A 58 13.54 5.35 -9.87
N VAL A 59 13.24 4.17 -10.43
CA VAL A 59 14.15 3.48 -11.34
C VAL A 59 14.23 4.20 -12.68
N LEU A 60 13.10 4.66 -13.22
CA LEU A 60 13.08 5.41 -14.47
C LEU A 60 13.78 6.76 -14.33
N ASP A 61 13.51 7.50 -13.24
CA ASP A 61 14.18 8.77 -12.94
C ASP A 61 15.70 8.59 -12.82
N GLY A 62 16.15 7.51 -12.18
CA GLY A 62 17.57 7.19 -12.07
C GLY A 62 18.22 6.91 -13.43
N TYR A 63 17.52 6.24 -14.34
CA TYR A 63 18.01 6.06 -15.72
C TYR A 63 18.01 7.37 -16.50
N ASP A 64 16.95 8.16 -16.39
CA ASP A 64 16.78 9.43 -17.11
C ASP A 64 17.82 10.48 -16.66
N SER A 65 18.17 10.49 -15.36
CA SER A 65 19.20 11.36 -14.81
C SER A 65 20.63 10.88 -15.07
N GLY A 66 20.81 9.60 -15.40
CA GLY A 66 22.11 8.93 -15.53
C GLY A 66 22.75 8.52 -14.19
N GLU A 67 22.06 8.70 -13.07
CA GLU A 67 22.50 8.23 -11.74
C GLU A 67 22.47 6.70 -11.63
N LEU A 68 21.65 6.05 -12.45
CA LEU A 68 21.54 4.60 -12.57
C LEU A 68 22.03 4.15 -13.94
N VAL A 69 23.05 3.29 -13.96
CA VAL A 69 23.56 2.66 -15.19
C VAL A 69 23.30 1.16 -15.23
N SER A 70 23.35 0.57 -16.43
CA SER A 70 23.13 -0.87 -16.61
C SER A 70 24.10 -1.71 -15.77
N GLY A 71 23.57 -2.69 -15.04
CA GLY A 71 24.35 -3.60 -14.20
C GLY A 71 24.73 -3.06 -12.82
N GLN A 72 24.56 -1.76 -12.56
CA GLN A 72 24.69 -1.19 -11.21
C GLN A 72 23.60 -1.77 -10.31
N PRO A 73 23.90 -2.38 -9.15
CA PRO A 73 22.84 -2.90 -8.29
C PRO A 73 22.05 -1.77 -7.61
N ILE A 74 20.73 -1.92 -7.58
CA ILE A 74 19.88 -1.17 -6.65
C ILE A 74 19.82 -1.92 -5.32
N ILE A 75 20.06 -1.20 -4.22
CA ILE A 75 19.99 -1.74 -2.86
C ILE A 75 18.92 -0.96 -2.10
N GLU A 76 17.94 -1.66 -1.52
CA GLU A 76 16.88 -1.05 -0.73
C GLU A 76 16.78 -1.73 0.64
N LEU A 77 16.76 -0.92 1.71
CA LEU A 77 16.40 -1.36 3.05
C LEU A 77 14.87 -1.37 3.16
N THR A 78 14.27 -2.56 3.19
CA THR A 78 12.81 -2.68 3.08
C THR A 78 12.21 -3.73 4.02
N SER A 79 11.04 -3.39 4.55
CA SER A 79 10.17 -4.29 5.33
C SER A 79 8.93 -4.74 4.57
N GLY A 80 8.71 -4.22 3.35
CA GLY A 80 7.36 -4.20 2.78
C GLY A 80 7.26 -3.94 1.28
N ASN A 81 6.17 -3.26 0.92
CA ASN A 81 5.68 -3.14 -0.46
C ASN A 81 6.65 -2.44 -1.43
N THR A 82 7.50 -1.53 -0.97
CA THR A 82 8.49 -0.86 -1.84
C THR A 82 9.52 -1.85 -2.38
N GLY A 83 10.03 -2.75 -1.54
CA GLY A 83 10.94 -3.81 -1.99
C GLY A 83 10.31 -4.72 -3.03
N THR A 84 9.05 -5.11 -2.83
CA THR A 84 8.31 -5.89 -3.84
C THR A 84 8.15 -5.12 -5.14
N GLY A 85 7.82 -3.83 -5.08
CA GLY A 85 7.70 -2.98 -6.26
C GLY A 85 9.02 -2.88 -7.03
N LEU A 86 10.13 -2.66 -6.34
CA LEU A 86 11.47 -2.61 -6.93
C LEU A 86 11.86 -3.96 -7.54
N ALA A 87 11.61 -5.07 -6.85
CA ALA A 87 11.85 -6.40 -7.38
C ALA A 87 11.12 -6.64 -8.72
N ILE A 88 9.87 -6.20 -8.84
CA ILE A 88 9.09 -6.34 -10.08
C ILE A 88 9.66 -5.47 -11.20
N VAL A 89 9.95 -4.20 -10.90
CA VAL A 89 10.47 -3.25 -11.88
C VAL A 89 11.85 -3.69 -12.37
N CYS A 90 12.73 -4.06 -11.46
CA CYS A 90 14.07 -4.54 -11.77
C CYS A 90 14.03 -5.86 -12.56
N ALA A 91 13.15 -6.80 -12.20
CA ALA A 91 12.97 -8.03 -12.98
C ALA A 91 12.53 -7.73 -14.43
N ALA A 92 11.55 -6.83 -14.60
CA ALA A 92 11.03 -6.45 -15.91
C ALA A 92 12.05 -5.67 -16.77
N LEU A 93 12.99 -4.97 -16.14
CA LEU A 93 14.05 -4.22 -16.80
C LEU A 93 15.38 -4.98 -16.87
N ASN A 94 15.43 -6.23 -16.42
CA ASN A 94 16.65 -7.03 -16.29
C ASN A 94 17.78 -6.29 -15.55
N HIS A 95 17.42 -5.67 -14.42
CA HIS A 95 18.33 -4.86 -13.61
C HIS A 95 18.59 -5.55 -12.26
N PRO A 96 19.84 -5.57 -11.73
CA PRO A 96 20.12 -6.22 -10.46
C PRO A 96 19.47 -5.50 -9.27
N PHE A 97 18.82 -6.27 -8.39
CA PHE A 97 18.22 -5.74 -7.18
C PHE A 97 18.55 -6.58 -5.95
N ILE A 98 18.94 -5.91 -4.88
CA ILE A 98 19.27 -6.49 -3.58
C ILE A 98 18.35 -5.89 -2.53
N ALA A 99 17.48 -6.71 -1.96
CA ALA A 99 16.63 -6.32 -0.84
C ALA A 99 17.30 -6.68 0.48
N VAL A 100 17.48 -5.69 1.36
CA VAL A 100 17.99 -5.90 2.72
C VAL A 100 16.83 -5.78 3.70
N MET A 101 16.57 -6.83 4.46
CA MET A 101 15.42 -6.89 5.36
C MET A 101 15.75 -7.54 6.71
N SER A 102 15.03 -7.14 7.76
CA SER A 102 15.08 -7.85 9.05
C SER A 102 14.37 -9.20 8.97
N SER A 103 14.86 -10.20 9.72
CA SER A 103 14.20 -11.49 9.95
C SER A 103 12.83 -11.37 10.63
N GLY A 104 12.53 -10.20 11.21
CA GLY A 104 11.22 -9.90 11.79
C GLY A 104 10.11 -9.60 10.78
N ASN A 105 10.44 -9.44 9.49
CA ASN A 105 9.47 -9.22 8.44
C ASN A 105 8.84 -10.54 7.96
N SER A 106 7.68 -10.44 7.28
CA SER A 106 6.97 -11.63 6.83
C SER A 106 7.77 -12.45 5.81
N VAL A 107 7.76 -13.77 5.99
CA VAL A 107 8.56 -14.71 5.18
C VAL A 107 8.09 -14.74 3.73
N GLU A 108 6.80 -14.48 3.51
CA GLU A 108 6.15 -14.43 2.21
C GLU A 108 6.74 -13.33 1.32
N ARG A 109 7.08 -12.17 1.90
CA ARG A 109 7.69 -11.06 1.15
C ARG A 109 9.09 -11.41 0.67
N ALA A 110 9.89 -12.04 1.53
CA ALA A 110 11.22 -12.52 1.16
C ALA A 110 11.15 -13.56 0.04
N ARG A 111 10.21 -14.51 0.14
CA ARG A 111 9.96 -15.52 -0.90
C ARG A 111 9.51 -14.89 -2.21
N GLN A 112 8.60 -13.91 -2.16
CA GLN A 112 8.12 -13.21 -3.34
C GLN A 112 9.27 -12.52 -4.08
N MET A 113 10.12 -11.76 -3.38
CA MET A 113 11.24 -11.06 -4.01
C MET A 113 12.28 -12.02 -4.59
N ARG A 114 12.63 -13.11 -3.89
CA ARG A 114 13.52 -14.14 -4.45
C ARG A 114 12.95 -14.78 -5.71
N ALA A 115 11.64 -15.04 -5.73
CA ALA A 115 10.97 -15.60 -6.91
C ALA A 115 10.96 -14.64 -8.11
N LEU A 116 11.06 -13.33 -7.86
CA LEU A 116 11.23 -12.30 -8.88
C LEU A 116 12.68 -12.11 -9.34
N GLY A 117 13.63 -12.90 -8.81
CA GLY A 117 15.04 -12.84 -9.19
C GLY A 117 15.89 -11.91 -8.32
N SER A 118 15.33 -11.31 -7.27
CA SER A 118 16.08 -10.44 -6.37
C SER A 118 16.97 -11.23 -5.42
N GLU A 119 18.16 -10.70 -5.12
CA GLU A 119 18.89 -11.11 -3.94
C GLU A 119 18.16 -10.59 -2.70
N VAL A 120 18.05 -11.42 -1.66
CA VAL A 120 17.41 -11.02 -0.40
C VAL A 120 18.31 -11.36 0.76
N VAL A 121 18.93 -10.32 1.31
CA VAL A 121 19.78 -10.35 2.50
C VAL A 121 18.89 -10.20 3.73
N VAL A 122 18.81 -11.26 4.54
CA VAL A 122 18.04 -11.26 5.79
C VAL A 122 18.99 -11.01 6.96
N VAL A 123 18.75 -9.94 7.69
CA VAL A 123 19.54 -9.52 8.85
C VAL A 123 18.79 -9.90 10.14
N PRO A 124 19.45 -10.52 11.14
CA PRO A 124 18.83 -10.78 12.44
C PRO A 124 18.25 -9.49 13.04
N GLN A 125 17.07 -9.59 13.65
CA GLN A 125 16.49 -8.46 14.35
C GLN A 125 17.31 -8.07 15.59
N ALA A 126 17.36 -6.78 15.90
CA ALA A 126 18.04 -6.29 17.10
C ALA A 126 17.37 -6.85 18.39
N PRO A 127 18.15 -7.21 19.43
CA PRO A 127 17.62 -7.73 20.69
C PRO A 127 16.59 -6.79 21.32
N GLY A 128 15.47 -7.34 21.80
CA GLY A 128 14.39 -6.57 22.43
C GLY A 128 13.52 -5.76 21.47
N SER A 129 13.78 -5.81 20.16
CA SER A 129 12.94 -5.16 19.16
C SER A 129 11.67 -5.97 18.89
N VAL A 130 10.57 -5.25 18.65
CA VAL A 130 9.33 -5.85 18.16
C VAL A 130 9.34 -5.82 16.63
N ASN A 131 8.89 -6.91 16.01
CA ASN A 131 8.83 -7.06 14.55
C ASN A 131 8.08 -5.87 13.90
N GLY A 132 8.75 -5.16 12.99
CA GLY A 132 8.13 -4.11 12.17
C GLY A 132 7.84 -2.76 12.86
N GLN A 133 8.38 -2.48 14.05
CA GLN A 133 8.07 -1.24 14.78
C GLN A 133 9.17 -0.16 14.69
N VAL A 134 8.73 1.09 14.56
CA VAL A 134 9.47 2.33 14.85
C VAL A 134 9.22 2.69 16.32
N SER A 135 10.19 3.26 17.04
CA SER A 135 10.00 3.49 18.49
C SER A 135 8.89 4.51 18.77
N GLY A 136 8.26 4.40 19.94
CA GLY A 136 7.20 5.34 20.35
C GLY A 136 7.69 6.78 20.48
N GLU A 137 8.97 7.00 20.75
CA GLU A 137 9.54 8.35 20.87
C GLU A 137 9.79 8.99 19.49
N ASP A 138 10.26 8.20 18.51
CA ASP A 138 10.40 8.64 17.12
C ASP A 138 9.04 9.11 16.57
N LEU A 139 7.98 8.36 16.87
CA LEU A 139 6.62 8.70 16.43
C LEU A 139 6.14 10.04 16.99
N LYS A 140 6.42 10.35 18.27
CA LYS A 140 6.05 11.65 18.87
C LYS A 140 6.77 12.82 18.21
N LEU A 141 8.06 12.66 17.91
CA LEU A 141 8.86 13.70 17.25
C LEU A 141 8.35 13.97 15.83
N VAL A 142 8.05 12.91 15.08
CA VAL A 142 7.45 13.02 13.74
C VAL A 142 6.06 13.66 13.83
N GLU A 143 5.23 13.28 14.80
CA GLU A 143 3.90 13.83 15.00
C GLU A 143 3.93 15.34 15.28
N ALA A 144 4.88 15.80 16.11
CA ALA A 144 5.03 17.21 16.44
C ALA A 144 5.33 18.09 15.21
N VAL A 145 6.18 17.61 14.30
CA VAL A 145 6.47 18.32 13.04
C VAL A 145 5.28 18.23 12.09
N THR A 146 4.69 17.03 11.95
CA THR A 146 3.57 16.77 11.03
C THR A 146 2.37 17.66 11.34
N LYS A 147 2.12 17.99 12.62
CA LYS A 147 1.02 18.88 13.04
C LYS A 147 1.02 20.27 12.41
N ASN A 148 2.18 20.73 11.95
CA ASN A 148 2.31 22.03 11.27
C ASN A 148 2.21 21.93 9.74
N LEU A 149 2.11 20.72 9.19
CA LEU A 149 2.17 20.43 7.75
C LEU A 149 0.85 19.88 7.18
N VAL A 150 -0.11 19.50 8.04
CA VAL A 150 -1.37 18.87 7.63
C VAL A 150 -2.57 19.59 8.24
N ASP A 151 -3.70 19.57 7.54
CA ASP A 151 -4.96 20.20 7.98
C ASP A 151 -5.58 19.52 9.22
N GLY A 152 -5.15 18.30 9.55
CA GLY A 152 -5.57 17.58 10.74
C GLY A 152 -5.18 16.10 10.74
N PHE A 153 -5.60 15.39 11.78
CA PHE A 153 -5.37 13.96 11.97
C PHE A 153 -6.68 13.24 12.22
N VAL A 154 -6.76 12.01 11.73
CA VAL A 154 -7.84 11.08 12.05
C VAL A 154 -7.21 9.82 12.64
N SER A 155 -7.40 9.61 13.93
CA SER A 155 -6.93 8.40 14.61
C SER A 155 -7.85 7.23 14.28
N VAL A 156 -7.24 6.09 13.93
CA VAL A 156 -7.94 4.83 13.68
C VAL A 156 -7.26 3.73 14.48
N SER A 157 -8.01 2.96 15.24
CA SER A 157 -7.46 1.82 15.98
C SER A 157 -7.24 0.60 15.07
N ASP A 158 -6.40 -0.33 15.50
CA ASP A 158 -6.17 -1.58 14.78
C ASP A 158 -7.48 -2.38 14.64
N GLU A 159 -8.30 -2.42 15.68
CA GLU A 159 -9.61 -3.08 15.66
C GLU A 159 -10.55 -2.45 14.61
N GLU A 160 -10.62 -1.12 14.55
CA GLU A 160 -11.42 -0.41 13.56
C GLU A 160 -10.94 -0.72 12.13
N ALA A 161 -9.62 -0.71 11.92
CA ALA A 161 -9.00 -1.00 10.64
C ALA A 161 -9.29 -2.44 10.19
N VAL A 162 -9.10 -3.43 11.08
CA VAL A 162 -9.37 -4.85 10.80
C VAL A 162 -10.84 -5.07 10.47
N ASN A 163 -11.74 -4.59 11.32
CA ASN A 163 -13.19 -4.76 11.13
C ASN A 163 -13.67 -4.13 9.83
N THR A 164 -13.16 -2.92 9.52
CA THR A 164 -13.53 -2.20 8.31
C THR A 164 -12.95 -2.85 7.05
N ALA A 165 -11.72 -3.38 7.10
CA ALA A 165 -11.12 -4.13 5.99
C ALA A 165 -11.91 -5.43 5.68
N ARG A 166 -12.33 -6.15 6.72
CA ARG A 166 -13.18 -7.34 6.59
C ARG A 166 -14.56 -6.99 6.02
N LEU A 167 -15.14 -5.89 6.48
CA LEU A 167 -16.42 -5.41 5.96
C LEU A 167 -16.33 -5.01 4.48
N LEU A 168 -15.26 -4.31 4.10
CA LEU A 168 -14.97 -3.96 2.70
C LEU A 168 -14.88 -5.19 1.81
N ALA A 169 -14.16 -6.22 2.26
CA ALA A 169 -14.10 -7.50 1.55
C ALA A 169 -15.48 -8.16 1.44
N LYS A 170 -16.25 -8.23 2.54
CA LYS A 170 -17.54 -8.93 2.58
C LYS A 170 -18.65 -8.23 1.79
N LYS A 171 -18.64 -6.90 1.70
CA LYS A 171 -19.73 -6.10 1.13
C LYS A 171 -19.46 -5.61 -0.28
N GLU A 172 -18.20 -5.36 -0.63
CA GLU A 172 -17.81 -4.82 -1.94
C GLU A 172 -16.91 -5.77 -2.72
N GLY A 173 -16.50 -6.92 -2.14
CA GLY A 173 -15.57 -7.84 -2.79
C GLY A 173 -14.15 -7.28 -2.95
N ILE A 174 -13.85 -6.16 -2.29
CA ILE A 174 -12.53 -5.50 -2.36
C ILE A 174 -11.64 -6.07 -1.27
N PHE A 175 -10.70 -6.92 -1.67
CA PHE A 175 -9.78 -7.61 -0.77
C PHE A 175 -8.48 -6.81 -0.56
N GLY A 176 -8.45 -5.99 0.50
CA GLY A 176 -7.38 -5.05 0.80
C GLY A 176 -6.59 -5.38 2.08
N GLY A 177 -5.47 -4.69 2.31
CA GLY A 177 -4.74 -4.80 3.57
C GLY A 177 -5.33 -4.01 4.74
N PHE A 178 -4.66 -4.05 5.89
CA PHE A 178 -4.99 -3.25 7.09
C PHE A 178 -5.20 -1.77 6.76
N SER A 179 -4.30 -1.21 5.94
CA SER A 179 -4.35 0.20 5.54
C SER A 179 -5.60 0.57 4.73
N ALA A 180 -6.19 -0.37 3.99
CA ALA A 180 -7.44 -0.13 3.27
C ALA A 180 -8.61 0.04 4.24
N GLY A 181 -8.65 -0.79 5.29
CA GLY A 181 -9.59 -0.65 6.39
C GLY A 181 -9.41 0.68 7.12
N ALA A 182 -8.18 1.01 7.50
CA ALA A 182 -7.88 2.26 8.19
C ALA A 182 -8.30 3.50 7.38
N ASN A 183 -7.97 3.53 6.08
CA ASN A 183 -8.34 4.64 5.19
C ASN A 183 -9.86 4.76 5.02
N LEU A 184 -10.59 3.64 4.93
CA LEU A 184 -12.05 3.67 4.86
C LEU A 184 -12.66 4.15 6.18
N THR A 185 -12.16 3.67 7.33
CA THR A 185 -12.61 4.17 8.64
C THR A 185 -12.40 5.68 8.76
N ALA A 186 -11.22 6.17 8.37
CA ALA A 186 -10.91 7.59 8.41
C ALA A 186 -11.86 8.42 7.53
N ALA A 187 -12.13 7.95 6.30
CA ALA A 187 -13.09 8.59 5.41
C ALA A 187 -14.50 8.66 6.04
N VAL A 188 -14.95 7.58 6.67
CA VAL A 188 -16.26 7.53 7.35
C VAL A 188 -16.31 8.50 8.53
N LYS A 189 -15.24 8.60 9.34
CA LYS A 189 -15.14 9.56 10.45
C LYS A 189 -15.24 11.00 9.95
N LEU A 190 -14.48 11.35 8.91
CA LEU A 190 -14.52 12.69 8.32
C LEU A 190 -15.90 13.08 7.78
N ILE A 191 -16.60 12.13 7.13
CA ILE A 191 -17.99 12.34 6.67
C ILE A 191 -18.92 12.59 7.86
N ARG A 192 -18.84 11.76 8.91
CA ARG A 192 -19.72 11.89 10.09
C ARG A 192 -19.48 13.16 10.89
N GLU A 193 -18.24 13.64 10.92
CA GLU A 193 -17.85 14.88 11.59
C GLU A 193 -18.22 16.13 10.76
N GLY A 194 -18.79 15.98 9.55
CA GLY A 194 -19.12 17.09 8.67
C GLY A 194 -17.89 17.82 8.13
N LYS A 195 -16.71 17.18 8.17
CA LYS A 195 -15.46 17.74 7.64
C LYS A 195 -15.34 17.57 6.12
N VAL A 196 -16.10 16.63 5.56
CA VAL A 196 -16.16 16.39 4.12
C VAL A 196 -17.61 16.14 3.73
N GLU A 197 -18.07 16.86 2.72
CA GLU A 197 -19.42 16.73 2.21
C GLU A 197 -19.59 15.39 1.45
N ALA A 198 -20.44 14.52 2.00
CA ALA A 198 -20.71 13.19 1.45
C ALA A 198 -21.18 13.22 -0.02
N GLU A 199 -21.80 14.33 -0.42
CA GLU A 199 -22.38 14.54 -1.74
C GLU A 199 -21.38 15.09 -2.77
N GLU A 200 -20.26 15.67 -2.33
CA GLU A 200 -19.19 16.17 -3.21
C GLU A 200 -18.26 15.05 -3.68
N GLY A 201 -18.15 13.98 -2.89
CA GLY A 201 -17.42 12.77 -3.25
C GLY A 201 -16.14 12.59 -2.45
N VAL A 202 -16.03 11.45 -1.77
CA VAL A 202 -14.87 11.09 -0.96
C VAL A 202 -14.18 9.88 -1.58
N ALA A 203 -12.90 9.99 -1.88
CA ALA A 203 -12.09 8.88 -2.36
C ALA A 203 -11.06 8.46 -1.30
N PHE A 204 -10.92 7.15 -1.09
CA PHE A 204 -9.87 6.58 -0.23
C PHE A 204 -9.04 5.56 -1.01
N MET A 205 -7.79 5.36 -0.60
CA MET A 205 -6.89 4.41 -1.24
C MET A 205 -6.98 3.02 -0.62
N VAL A 206 -7.10 2.00 -1.47
CA VAL A 206 -6.84 0.60 -1.13
C VAL A 206 -5.39 0.31 -1.48
N CYS A 207 -4.48 0.44 -0.50
CA CYS A 207 -3.05 0.53 -0.79
C CYS A 207 -2.42 -0.77 -1.27
N ASP A 208 -2.91 -1.92 -0.82
CA ASP A 208 -2.37 -3.22 -1.18
C ASP A 208 -3.40 -4.34 -0.98
N THR A 209 -3.09 -5.49 -1.58
CA THR A 209 -3.96 -6.66 -1.60
C THR A 209 -3.99 -7.39 -0.25
N GLY A 210 -5.18 -7.85 0.13
CA GLY A 210 -5.37 -8.70 1.31
C GLY A 210 -4.58 -10.01 1.25
N LEU A 211 -4.15 -10.45 0.06
CA LEU A 211 -3.35 -11.67 -0.14
C LEU A 211 -2.04 -11.64 0.66
N LYS A 212 -1.48 -10.44 0.90
CA LYS A 212 -0.23 -10.26 1.65
C LYS A 212 -0.38 -10.52 3.16
N TYR A 213 -1.61 -10.74 3.62
CA TYR A 213 -1.98 -10.80 5.02
C TYR A 213 -2.69 -12.11 5.40
N LEU A 214 -2.72 -13.10 4.50
CA LEU A 214 -3.37 -14.40 4.76
C LEU A 214 -2.68 -15.21 5.88
N SER A 215 -1.41 -14.91 6.19
CA SER A 215 -0.69 -15.50 7.33
C SER A 215 -0.74 -14.64 8.60
N THR A 216 -1.54 -13.57 8.60
CA THR A 216 -1.76 -12.67 9.74
C THR A 216 -3.17 -12.82 10.28
N ASP A 217 -3.50 -12.05 11.33
CA ASP A 217 -4.83 -12.01 11.94
C ASP A 217 -5.87 -11.17 11.17
N LEU A 218 -5.51 -10.50 10.08
CA LEU A 218 -6.43 -9.62 9.34
C LEU A 218 -7.70 -10.33 8.86
N TYR A 219 -7.62 -11.58 8.42
CA TYR A 219 -8.72 -12.33 7.80
C TYR A 219 -9.06 -13.66 8.49
N LEU A 220 -8.72 -13.79 9.79
CA LEU A 220 -9.08 -14.93 10.65
C LEU A 220 -10.49 -14.82 11.26
#